data_AF-A0A3D5CLC8-F1
#
_entry.id   AF-A0A3D5CLC8-F1
#
_cell.length_a   1.000
_cell.length_b   1.000
_cell.length_c   1.000
_cell.angle_alpha   90.00
_cell.angle_beta   90.00
_cell.angle_gamma   90.00
#
_symmetry.space_group_name_H-M   'P 1'
#
loop_
_entity.id
_entity.type
_entity.pdbx_description
1 polymer ?
#
loop_
_entity_poly.entity_id
_entity_poly.type
_entity_poly.pdbx_seq_one_letter_code
_entity_poly.pdbx_strand_id
1 'polypeptide(L)' 'LLPIIAIVPLAETLSVAMQVLYFKWSGGRRIFRMAPLHHHFELMGWSETQVVQRFWLVSILSGMIGVALALL' A
#
# COMPACT_ATOMS: atom_id res chain seq x y z
N LEU A 1 -2.18 6.18 -16.29
CA LEU A 1 -3.01 6.79 -15.22
C LEU A 1 -3.37 5.81 -14.11
N LEU A 2 -3.91 4.62 -14.42
CA LEU A 2 -4.33 3.65 -13.40
C LEU A 2 -3.31 3.34 -12.29
N PRO A 3 -2.02 3.05 -12.57
CA PRO A 3 -1.05 2.80 -11.51
C PRO A 3 -0.82 3.97 -10.55
N ILE A 4 -1.11 5.20 -11.01
CA ILE A 4 -1.00 6.42 -10.22
C ILE A 4 -2.26 6.60 -9.39
N ILE A 5 -3.44 6.56 -10.01
CA ILE A 5 -4.72 6.80 -9.34
C ILE A 5 -5.02 5.70 -8.31
N ALA A 6 -4.68 4.45 -8.62
CA ALA A 6 -4.93 3.28 -7.80
C ALA A 6 -3.71 2.90 -6.93
N ILE A 7 -2.88 3.87 -6.53
CA ILE A 7 -1.60 3.58 -5.86
C ILE A 7 -1.77 2.78 -4.56
N VAL A 8 -2.80 3.06 -3.76
CA VAL A 8 -3.05 2.35 -2.49
C VAL A 8 -3.44 0.88 -2.72
N PRO A 9 -4.49 0.53 -3.49
CA PRO A 9 -4.80 -0.87 -3.75
C PRO A 9 -3.70 -1.60 -4.53
N LEU A 10 -2.95 -0.88 -5.38
CA LEU A 10 -1.77 -1.42 -6.04
C LEU A 10 -0.69 -1.77 -5.01
N ALA A 11 -0.37 -0.87 -4.08
CA ALA A 11 0.60 -1.10 -3.03
C ALA A 11 0.18 -2.27 -2.10
N GLU A 12 -1.09 -2.34 -1.73
CA GLU A 12 -1.64 -3.46 -0.96
C GLU A 12 -1.39 -4.81 -1.65
N THR A 13 -1.71 -4.91 -2.95
CA THR A 13 -1.50 -6.14 -3.73
C THR A 13 -0.02 -6.46 -3.89
N LEU A 14 0.80 -5.46 -4.19
CA LEU A 14 2.25 -5.61 -4.32
C LEU A 14 2.88 -6.05 -2.99
N SER A 15 2.40 -5.54 -1.85
CA SER A 15 2.91 -5.93 -0.55
C SER A 15 2.72 -7.42 -0.28
N VAL A 16 1.58 -7.99 -0.67
CA VAL A 16 1.30 -9.42 -0.55
C VAL A 16 2.22 -10.22 -1.47
N ALA A 17 2.32 -9.83 -2.74
CA ALA A 17 3.18 -10.51 -3.70
C ALA A 17 4.65 -10.52 -3.26
N MET A 18 5.17 -9.36 -2.83
CA MET A 18 6.54 -9.23 -2.33
C MET A 18 6.75 -10.02 -1.03
N GLN A 19 5.79 -9.99 -0.09
CA GLN A 19 5.87 -10.74 1.15
C GLN A 19 5.94 -12.24 0.89
N VAL A 20 5.09 -12.77 0.00
CA VAL A 20 5.07 -14.20 -0.34
C VAL A 20 6.36 -14.61 -1.06
N LEU A 21 6.80 -13.82 -2.05
CA LEU A 21 8.03 -14.09 -2.79
C LEU A 21 9.24 -14.10 -1.85
N TYR A 22 9.36 -13.09 -0.99
CA TYR A 22 10.47 -12.99 -0.04
C TYR A 22 10.43 -14.08 1.02
N PHE A 23 9.25 -14.42 1.55
CA PHE A 23 9.14 -15.51 2.54
C PHE A 23 9.62 -16.84 1.98
N LYS A 24 9.25 -17.15 0.72
CA LYS A 24 9.73 -18.35 0.02
C LYS A 24 11.23 -18.30 -0.24
N TRP A 25 11.73 -17.20 -0.78
CA TRP A 25 13.14 -17.05 -1.17
C TRP A 25 14.09 -17.02 0.04
N SER A 26 13.70 -16.36 1.13
CA SER A 26 14.52 -16.18 2.32
C SER A 26 14.47 -17.33 3.32
N GLY A 27 13.66 -18.37 3.06
CA GLY A 27 13.47 -19.50 3.97
C GLY A 27 12.67 -19.13 5.23
N GLY A 28 11.71 -18.21 5.11
CA GLY A 28 10.77 -17.89 6.18
C GLY A 28 10.93 -16.51 6.84
N ARG A 29 11.81 -15.63 6.31
CA ARG A 29 11.88 -14.24 6.77
C ARG A 29 10.76 -13.41 6.15
N ARG A 30 10.40 -12.32 6.81
CA ARG A 30 9.33 -11.40 6.40
C ARG A 30 9.91 -10.01 6.13
N ILE A 31 9.53 -9.37 5.01
CA ILE A 31 9.92 -7.97 4.74
C ILE A 31 9.01 -6.97 5.45
N PHE A 32 7.71 -7.25 5.49
CA PHE A 32 6.74 -6.51 6.28
C PHE A 32 6.36 -7.31 7.52
N ARG A 33 6.01 -6.63 8.61
CA ARG A 33 5.51 -7.30 9.85
C ARG A 33 4.33 -8.22 9.53
N MET A 34 3.44 -7.76 8.66
CA MET A 34 2.34 -8.51 8.06
C MET A 34 2.03 -7.91 6.69
N ALA A 35 1.53 -8.72 5.76
CA ALA A 35 0.93 -8.24 4.53
C ALA A 35 -0.56 -8.66 4.55
N PRO A 36 -1.50 -7.84 4.05
CA PRO A 36 -1.27 -6.60 3.30
C PRO A 36 -0.75 -5.40 4.12
N LEU A 37 -0.42 -4.30 3.45
CA LEU A 37 0.29 -3.13 4.00
C LEU A 37 -0.44 -2.47 5.17
N HIS A 38 -1.77 -2.42 5.19
CA HIS A 38 -2.51 -1.84 6.32
C HIS A 38 -2.20 -2.55 7.66
N HIS A 39 -2.16 -3.87 7.69
CA HIS A 39 -1.79 -4.62 8.90
C HIS A 39 -0.33 -4.39 9.32
N HIS A 40 0.55 -4.08 8.37
CA HIS A 40 1.91 -3.68 8.72
C HIS A 40 1.92 -2.42 9.60
N PHE A 41 1.08 -1.42 9.27
CA PHE A 41 0.95 -0.20 10.05
C PHE A 41 0.23 -0.41 11.39
N GLU A 42 -0.80 -1.26 11.44
CA GLU A 42 -1.46 -1.63 12.70
C GLU A 42 -0.47 -2.28 13.67
N LEU A 43 0.36 -3.21 13.19
CA LEU A 43 1.45 -3.81 13.98
C LEU A 43 2.60 -2.84 14.30
N MET A 44 2.60 -1.64 13.72
CA MET A 44 3.47 -0.52 14.14
C MET A 44 2.83 0.37 15.20
N GLY A 45 1.61 0.07 15.63
CA GLY A 45 0.89 0.76 16.69
C GLY A 45 -0.09 1.83 16.19
N TRP A 46 -0.38 1.87 14.89
CA TRP A 46 -1.43 2.76 14.36
C TRP A 46 -2.80 2.16 14.65
N SER A 47 -3.78 3.00 14.97
CA SER A 47 -5.18 2.55 14.99
C SER A 47 -5.69 2.31 13.57
N GLU A 48 -6.66 1.42 13.42
CA GLU A 48 -7.32 1.14 12.14
C GLU A 48 -7.80 2.45 11.47
N THR A 49 -8.42 3.33 12.25
CA THR A 49 -8.89 4.63 11.77
C THR A 49 -7.74 5.52 11.26
N GLN A 50 -6.59 5.53 11.94
CA GLN A 50 -5.41 6.27 11.49
C GLN A 50 -4.88 5.73 10.16
N VAL A 51 -4.87 4.41 9.96
CA VAL A 51 -4.45 3.78 8.70
C VAL A 51 -5.41 4.16 7.57
N VAL A 52 -6.72 4.00 7.78
CA VAL A 52 -7.76 4.33 6.79
C VAL A 52 -7.67 5.80 6.37
N GLN A 53 -7.59 6.74 7.33
CA GLN A 53 -7.51 8.17 7.03
C GLN A 53 -6.27 8.54 6.23
N ARG A 54 -5.10 7.95 6.56
CA ARG A 54 -3.86 8.20 5.82
C ARG A 54 -3.88 7.59 4.41
N PHE A 55 -4.47 6.40 4.25
CA PHE A 55 -4.62 5.77 2.94
C PHE A 55 -5.59 6.55 2.05
N TRP A 56 -6.66 7.11 2.62
CA TRP A 56 -7.54 8.04 1.90
C TRP A 56 -6.82 9.30 1.47
N LEU A 57 -6.03 9.92 2.36
CA LEU A 57 -5.22 11.10 2.01
C LEU A 57 -4.30 10.81 0.82
N VAL A 58 -3.57 9.69 0.83
CA VAL A 58 -2.69 9.31 -0.28
C VAL A 58 -3.48 9.02 -1.56
N SER A 59 -4.64 8.37 -1.46
CA SER A 59 -5.50 8.07 -2.60
C SER A 59 -6.06 9.34 -3.25
N ILE A 60 -6.48 10.33 -2.44
CA ILE A 60 -6.97 11.61 -2.94
C ILE A 60 -5.86 12.38 -3.66
N LEU A 61 -4.68 12.50 -3.03
CA LEU A 61 -3.53 13.21 -3.62
C LEU A 61 -3.09 12.57 -4.95
N SER A 62 -2.98 11.24 -4.98
CA SER A 62 -2.61 10.52 -6.21
C SER A 62 -3.70 10.58 -7.28
N GLY A 63 -4.97 10.59 -6.89
CA GLY A 63 -6.10 10.87 -7.79
C GLY A 63 -6.01 12.25 -8.43
N MET A 64 -5.71 13.30 -7.66
CA MET A 64 -5.51 14.65 -8.18
C MET A 64 -4.35 14.72 -9.17
N ILE A 65 -3.22 14.06 -8.87
CA ILE A 65 -2.09 13.96 -9.81
C ILE A 65 -2.52 13.23 -11.09
N GLY A 66 -3.28 12.15 -10.96
CA GLY A 66 -3.82 11.42 -12.10
C GLY A 66 -4.72 12.27 -13.00
N VAL A 67 -5.58 13.11 -12.42
CA VAL A 67 -6.41 14.06 -13.16
C VAL A 67 -5.55 15.12 -13.84
N ALA A 68 -4.60 15.72 -13.13
CA ALA A 68 -3.71 16.72 -13.69
C ALA A 68 -2.93 16.17 -14.89
N LEU A 69 -2.36 14.96 -14.78
CA LEU A 69 -1.66 14.28 -15.88
C LEU A 69 -2.57 13.90 -17.05
N ALA A 70 -3.87 13.72 -16.81
CA ALA A 70 -4.83 13.42 -17.86
C ALA A 70 -5.26 14.66 -18.66
N LEU A 71 -5.14 15.84 -18.05
CA LEU A 71 -5.56 17.13 -18.62
C LEU A 71 -4.42 17.93 -19.25
N LEU A 72 -3.17 17.52 -19.03
CA LEU A 72 -1.96 18.00 -19.71
C LEU A 72 -1.78 17.25 -21.04
#